data_AF-A0A7Y2ITN3-F1
#
_entry.id   AF-A0A7Y2ITN3-F1
#
_cell.length_a   1.000
_cell.length_b   1.000
_cell.length_c   1.000
_cell.angle_alpha   90.00
_cell.angle_beta   90.00
_cell.angle_gamma   90.00
#
_symmetry.space_group_name_H-M   'P 1'
#
loop_
_entity.id
_entity.type
_entity.pdbx_description
1 polymer ?
#
loop_
_entity_poly.entity_id
_entity_poly.type
_entity_poly.pdbx_seq_one_letter_code
_entity_poly.pdbx_strand_id
1 'polypeptide(L)'
;MAIEFTRHEQAQALLAGRGFAMASRILGRRATTAADFEAAFTLERVDLVAEILSREDLWRFARDRVGPRDGVYVLERDEGFVVYHQESGFDVDTRAGLDFEAARDELIERLLMRSGVPYRPPG
;
A
#
# COMPACT_ATOMS: atom_id res chain seq x y z
N MET A 1 10.66 -13.16 32.63
CA MET A 1 10.57 -13.95 31.39
C MET A 1 10.18 -12.97 30.30
N ALA A 2 11.14 -12.53 29.48
CA ALA A 2 10.84 -11.65 28.35
C ALA A 2 10.18 -12.51 27.27
N ILE A 3 8.98 -12.14 26.85
CA ILE A 3 8.33 -12.76 25.70
C ILE A 3 9.09 -12.23 24.48
N GLU A 4 10.01 -13.03 23.94
CA GLU A 4 10.71 -12.73 22.70
C GLU A 4 9.75 -13.01 21.54
N PHE A 5 9.09 -11.97 21.04
CA PHE A 5 8.31 -12.03 19.82
C PHE A 5 9.23 -12.34 18.64
N THR A 6 8.82 -13.25 17.75
CA THR A 6 9.53 -13.47 16.50
C THR A 6 9.51 -12.20 15.65
N ARG A 7 10.50 -12.01 14.75
CA ARG A 7 10.52 -10.83 13.85
C ARG A 7 9.23 -10.68 13.04
N HIS A 8 8.58 -11.79 12.70
CA HIS A 8 7.31 -11.81 11.99
C HIS A 8 6.16 -11.28 12.84
N GLU A 9 6.05 -11.71 14.11
CA GLU A 9 5.02 -11.23 15.03
C GLU A 9 5.21 -9.74 15.38
N GLN A 10 6.46 -9.28 15.49
CA GLN A 10 6.74 -7.84 15.66
C GLN A 10 6.33 -7.04 14.43
N ALA A 11 6.60 -7.55 13.22
CA ALA A 11 6.18 -6.92 11.97
C ALA A 11 4.65 -6.85 11.88
N GLN A 12 3.93 -7.93 12.22
CA GLN A 12 2.47 -7.94 12.25
C GLN A 12 1.88 -6.97 13.28
N ALA A 13 2.45 -6.91 14.48
CA ALA A 13 2.01 -5.96 15.51
C ALA A 13 2.26 -4.50 15.10
N LEU A 14 3.37 -4.22 14.42
CA LEU A 14 3.66 -2.90 13.85
C LEU A 14 2.68 -2.54 12.73
N LEU A 15 2.35 -3.49 11.84
CA LEU A 15 1.38 -3.29 10.76
C LEU A 15 -0.03 -3.04 11.32
N ALA A 16 -0.47 -3.82 12.31
CA ALA A 16 -1.75 -3.61 12.98
C ALA A 16 -1.80 -2.24 13.69
N GLY A 17 -0.73 -1.87 14.40
CA GLY A 17 -0.63 -0.55 15.05
C GLY A 17 -0.66 0.61 14.06
N ARG A 18 0.03 0.48 12.91
CA ARG A 18 -0.02 1.45 11.81
C ARG A 18 -1.42 1.54 11.20
N GLY A 19 -2.10 0.42 11.05
CA GLY A 19 -3.48 0.35 10.56
C GLY A 19 -4.46 1.12 11.45
N PHE A 20 -4.39 0.94 12.78
CA PHE A 20 -5.23 1.71 13.70
C PHE A 20 -4.88 3.19 13.78
N ALA A 21 -3.59 3.55 13.65
CA ALA A 21 -3.18 4.95 13.57
C ALA A 21 -3.70 5.64 12.30
N MET A 22 -3.62 4.95 11.16
CA MET A 22 -4.22 5.39 9.90
C MET A 22 -5.72 5.57 10.04
N ALA A 23 -6.42 4.53 10.53
CA ALA A 23 -7.86 4.56 10.69
C ALA A 23 -8.30 5.70 11.62
N SER A 24 -7.51 5.96 12.68
CA SER A 24 -7.81 7.07 13.59
C SER A 24 -7.74 8.43 12.92
N ARG A 25 -6.76 8.61 12.01
CA ARG A 25 -6.59 9.85 11.25
C ARG A 25 -7.72 10.06 10.24
N ILE A 26 -8.09 9.01 9.50
CA ILE A 26 -9.15 9.06 8.48
C ILE A 26 -10.51 9.31 9.13
N LEU A 27 -10.83 8.60 10.21
CA LEU A 27 -12.12 8.72 10.88
C LEU A 27 -12.23 9.95 11.80
N GLY A 28 -11.15 10.70 12.01
CA GLY A 28 -11.12 11.87 12.90
C GLY A 28 -11.37 11.53 14.39
N ARG A 29 -11.19 10.28 14.80
CA ARG A 29 -11.38 9.78 16.16
C ARG A 29 -10.44 8.61 16.45
N ARG A 30 -10.25 8.23 17.71
CA ARG A 30 -9.46 7.04 18.05
C ARG A 30 -10.14 5.76 17.52
N ALA A 31 -9.52 5.12 16.53
CA ALA A 31 -9.89 3.79 16.07
C ALA A 31 -9.39 2.74 17.07
N THR A 32 -10.26 1.84 17.49
CA THR A 32 -9.92 0.79 18.47
C THR A 32 -10.41 -0.59 18.07
N THR A 33 -11.22 -0.68 17.01
CA THR A 33 -11.86 -1.92 16.57
C THR A 33 -11.55 -2.23 15.12
N ALA A 34 -11.66 -3.51 14.75
CA ALA A 34 -11.53 -3.94 13.36
C ALA A 34 -12.55 -3.25 12.43
N ALA A 35 -13.74 -2.92 12.92
CA ALA A 35 -14.75 -2.18 12.16
C ALA A 35 -14.33 -0.73 11.87
N ASP A 36 -13.63 -0.06 12.79
CA ASP A 36 -13.03 1.26 12.51
C ASP A 36 -11.95 1.16 11.42
N PHE A 37 -11.17 0.08 11.44
CA PHE A 37 -10.17 -0.18 10.40
C PHE A 37 -10.83 -0.40 9.03
N GLU A 38 -11.85 -1.26 8.96
CA GLU A 38 -12.59 -1.55 7.72
C GLU A 38 -13.29 -0.30 7.14
N ALA A 39 -13.89 0.52 8.00
CA ALA A 39 -14.51 1.77 7.58
C ALA A 39 -13.49 2.75 6.99
N ALA A 40 -12.34 2.92 7.65
CA ALA A 40 -11.27 3.78 7.14
C ALA A 40 -10.66 3.24 5.85
N PHE A 41 -10.46 1.92 5.77
CA PHE A 41 -9.95 1.25 4.57
C PHE A 41 -10.89 1.46 3.38
N THR A 42 -12.20 1.36 3.61
CA THR A 42 -13.22 1.56 2.58
C THR A 42 -13.21 3.00 2.07
N LEU A 43 -13.13 4.00 2.96
CA LEU A 43 -13.07 5.41 2.56
C LEU A 43 -11.82 5.71 1.73
N GLU A 44 -10.64 5.31 2.20
CA GLU A 44 -9.39 5.54 1.48
C GLU A 44 -9.37 4.81 0.13
N ARG A 45 -9.94 3.61 0.05
CA ARG A 45 -10.09 2.89 -1.22
C ARG A 45 -10.95 3.68 -2.22
N VAL A 46 -12.07 4.24 -1.78
CA VAL A 46 -12.95 5.04 -2.64
C VAL A 46 -12.22 6.27 -3.17
N ASP A 47 -11.46 6.95 -2.30
CA ASP A 47 -10.67 8.12 -2.69
C ASP A 47 -9.59 7.74 -3.71
N LEU A 48 -8.82 6.67 -3.47
CA LEU A 48 -7.78 6.21 -4.41
C LEU A 48 -8.35 5.75 -5.76
N VAL A 49 -9.53 5.10 -5.77
CA VAL A 49 -10.21 4.75 -7.04
C VAL A 49 -10.61 6.01 -7.81
N ALA A 50 -11.03 7.07 -7.11
CA ALA A 50 -11.37 8.35 -7.74
C ALA A 50 -10.14 9.14 -8.21
N GLU A 51 -8.97 8.94 -7.60
CA GLU A 51 -7.73 9.62 -7.97
C GLU A 51 -6.91 8.89 -9.06
N ILE A 52 -7.05 7.56 -9.20
CA ILE A 52 -6.31 6.74 -10.16
C ILE A 52 -7.21 6.39 -11.35
N LEU A 53 -7.31 7.32 -12.29
CA LEU A 53 -8.20 7.21 -13.45
C LEU A 53 -7.45 6.92 -14.76
N SER A 54 -6.13 7.05 -14.76
CA SER A 54 -5.29 6.91 -15.93
C SER A 54 -3.99 6.15 -15.66
N ARG A 55 -3.29 5.75 -16.72
CA ARG A 55 -1.97 5.11 -16.63
C ARG A 55 -0.94 6.03 -15.97
N GLU A 56 -1.01 7.33 -16.27
CA GLU A 56 -0.14 8.34 -15.68
C GLU A 56 -0.34 8.44 -14.16
N ASP A 57 -1.58 8.22 -13.67
CA ASP A 57 -1.84 8.16 -12.25
C ASP A 57 -1.17 6.96 -11.58
N LEU A 58 -1.11 5.79 -12.24
CA LEU A 58 -0.40 4.64 -11.67
C LEU A 58 1.05 4.98 -11.31
N TRP A 59 1.75 5.69 -12.19
CA TRP A 59 3.12 6.13 -11.94
C TRP A 59 3.23 7.32 -10.99
N ARG A 60 2.17 8.13 -10.85
CA ARG A 60 2.09 9.18 -9.83
C ARG A 60 2.02 8.59 -8.41
N PHE A 61 1.30 7.49 -8.25
CA PHE A 61 1.09 6.83 -6.95
C PHE A 61 2.10 5.73 -6.63
N ALA A 62 2.69 5.11 -7.65
CA ALA A 62 3.75 4.14 -7.48
C ALA A 62 5.14 4.76 -7.67
N ARG A 63 6.18 4.05 -7.24
CA ARG A 63 7.53 4.37 -7.71
C ARG A 63 7.70 3.84 -9.13
N ASP A 64 8.14 4.70 -10.03
CA ASP A 64 8.37 4.44 -11.46
C ASP A 64 9.78 3.88 -11.75
N ARG A 65 10.71 4.00 -10.80
CA ARG A 65 12.10 3.49 -10.91
C ARG A 65 12.41 2.46 -9.85
N VAL A 66 12.74 1.23 -10.28
CA VAL A 66 13.36 0.18 -9.46
C VAL A 66 14.52 0.79 -8.64
N GLY A 67 14.50 0.62 -7.32
CA GLY A 67 15.55 1.15 -6.44
C GLY A 67 15.61 0.41 -5.12
N PRO A 68 16.61 0.63 -4.24
CA PRO A 68 16.76 -0.13 -2.99
C PRO A 68 15.76 0.29 -1.89
N ARG A 69 14.75 1.10 -2.23
CA ARG A 69 13.88 1.75 -1.25
C ARG A 69 12.59 0.96 -1.12
N ASP A 70 12.10 0.83 0.10
CA ASP A 70 10.80 0.23 0.31
C ASP A 70 9.73 1.02 -0.45
N GLY A 71 8.86 0.32 -1.17
CA GLY A 71 7.96 0.95 -2.12
C GLY A 71 6.98 -0.02 -2.78
N VAL A 72 5.83 0.52 -3.20
CA VAL A 72 5.02 -0.11 -4.25
C VAL A 72 5.49 0.45 -5.57
N TYR A 73 5.75 -0.43 -6.52
CA TYR A 73 6.27 -0.11 -7.84
C TYR A 73 5.30 -0.58 -8.90
N VAL A 74 5.18 0.20 -9.97
CA VAL A 74 4.41 -0.16 -11.17
C VAL A 74 5.32 -0.01 -12.37
N LEU A 75 5.46 -1.08 -13.15
CA LEU A 75 6.20 -1.10 -14.41
C LEU A 75 5.24 -1.44 -15.54
N GLU A 76 5.32 -0.74 -16.66
CA GLU A 76 4.63 -1.11 -17.88
C GLU A 76 5.56 -1.99 -18.74
N ARG A 77 5.01 -3.07 -19.27
CA ARG A 77 5.66 -4.04 -20.17
C ARG A 77 4.73 -4.29 -21.37
N ASP A 78 5.27 -4.92 -22.41
CA ASP A 78 4.49 -5.25 -23.61
C ASP A 78 3.24 -6.11 -23.32
N GLU A 79 3.31 -6.93 -22.26
CA GLU A 79 2.24 -7.82 -21.81
C GLU A 79 1.29 -7.19 -20.78
N GLY A 80 1.47 -5.90 -20.46
CA GLY A 80 0.69 -5.16 -19.45
C GLY A 80 1.53 -4.66 -18.29
N PHE A 81 0.89 -4.39 -17.16
CA PHE A 81 1.52 -3.85 -15.97
C PHE A 81 2.05 -4.94 -15.05
N VAL A 82 3.13 -4.59 -14.36
CA VAL A 82 3.69 -5.34 -13.25
C VAL A 82 3.63 -4.46 -12.01
N VAL A 83 2.97 -4.95 -10.97
CA VAL A 83 2.90 -4.29 -9.67
C VAL A 83 3.66 -5.14 -8.66
N TYR A 84 4.63 -4.55 -7.98
CA TYR A 84 5.38 -5.26 -6.95
C TYR A 84 5.66 -4.40 -5.73
N HIS A 85 5.86 -5.07 -4.60
CA HIS A 85 6.17 -4.45 -3.32
C HIS A 85 7.56 -4.89 -2.89
N GLN A 86 8.37 -3.90 -2.54
CA GLN A 86 9.71 -4.13 -2.03
C GLN A 86 9.80 -3.71 -0.57
N GLU A 87 10.39 -4.57 0.25
CA GLU A 87 10.80 -4.26 1.62
C GLU A 87 12.24 -4.73 1.86
N SER A 88 13.05 -3.88 2.48
CA SER A 88 14.45 -4.13 2.80
C SER A 88 15.30 -4.58 1.60
N GLY A 89 14.94 -4.13 0.39
CA GLY A 89 15.63 -4.47 -0.85
C GLY A 89 15.19 -5.79 -1.51
N PHE A 90 14.24 -6.53 -0.93
CA PHE A 90 13.69 -7.76 -1.50
C PHE A 90 12.29 -7.55 -2.05
N ASP A 91 12.02 -8.16 -3.20
CA ASP A 91 10.67 -8.24 -3.75
C ASP A 91 9.87 -9.20 -2.87
N VAL A 92 8.90 -8.66 -2.13
CA VAL A 92 8.08 -9.42 -1.20
C VAL A 92 6.91 -10.07 -1.93
N ASP A 93 6.40 -9.42 -2.97
CA ASP A 93 5.26 -9.90 -3.75
C ASP A 93 5.25 -9.19 -5.12
N THR A 94 5.05 -9.93 -6.22
CA THR A 94 4.98 -9.42 -7.59
C THR A 94 3.78 -10.01 -8.32
N ARG A 95 2.97 -9.14 -8.95
CA ARG A 95 1.90 -9.51 -9.89
C ARG A 95 2.22 -8.93 -11.26
N ALA A 96 2.15 -9.75 -12.30
CA ALA A 96 2.52 -9.39 -13.67
C ALA A 96 1.40 -9.73 -14.67
N GLY A 97 1.45 -9.12 -15.85
CA GLY A 97 0.46 -9.32 -16.91
C GLY A 97 -0.90 -8.71 -16.59
N LEU A 98 -0.91 -7.64 -15.77
CA LEU A 98 -2.13 -6.97 -15.36
C LEU A 98 -2.58 -5.98 -16.44
N ASP A 99 -3.87 -5.95 -16.75
CA ASP A 99 -4.44 -4.80 -17.44
C ASP A 99 -4.49 -3.57 -16.52
N PHE A 100 -4.93 -2.44 -17.05
CA PHE A 100 -4.98 -1.20 -16.27
C PHE A 100 -5.85 -1.30 -15.02
N GLU A 101 -7.04 -1.92 -15.11
CA GLU A 101 -7.96 -2.01 -13.98
C GLU A 101 -7.40 -2.91 -12.89
N ALA A 102 -6.86 -4.07 -13.26
CA ALA A 102 -6.22 -4.99 -12.34
C ALA A 102 -4.96 -4.40 -11.71
N ALA A 103 -4.16 -3.64 -12.47
CA ALA A 103 -2.98 -2.95 -11.96
C ALA A 103 -3.34 -1.84 -10.98
N ARG A 104 -4.42 -1.09 -11.26
CA ARG A 104 -4.97 -0.09 -10.35
C ARG A 104 -5.41 -0.74 -9.05
N ASP A 105 -6.21 -1.79 -9.12
CA ASP A 105 -6.75 -2.45 -7.93
C ASP A 105 -5.62 -3.02 -7.06
N GLU A 106 -4.63 -3.65 -7.68
CA GLU A 106 -3.43 -4.18 -7.01
C GLU A 106 -2.58 -3.06 -6.38
N LEU A 107 -2.40 -1.94 -7.08
CA LEU A 107 -1.70 -0.77 -6.56
C LEU A 107 -2.44 -0.20 -5.34
N ILE A 108 -3.75 -0.04 -5.42
CA ILE A 108 -4.59 0.48 -4.33
C ILE A 108 -4.50 -0.44 -3.12
N GLU A 109 -4.65 -1.74 -3.30
CA GLU A 109 -4.55 -2.71 -2.22
C GLU A 109 -3.19 -2.62 -1.51
N ARG A 110 -2.10 -2.57 -2.27
CA ARG A 110 -0.74 -2.44 -1.73
C ARG A 110 -0.50 -1.08 -1.07
N LEU A 111 -1.04 0.01 -1.60
CA LEU A 111 -0.98 1.33 -0.97
C LEU A 111 -1.74 1.32 0.35
N LEU A 112 -2.93 0.72 0.41
CA LEU A 112 -3.72 0.62 1.63
C LEU A 112 -3.04 -0.26 2.69
N MET A 113 -2.42 -1.38 2.29
CA MET A 113 -1.65 -2.24 3.19
C MET A 113 -0.39 -1.54 3.74
N ARG A 114 0.20 -0.64 2.95
CA ARG A 114 1.48 0.02 3.27
C ARG A 114 1.33 1.35 4.01
N SER A 115 0.16 1.95 3.92
CA SER A 115 -0.11 3.31 4.37
C SER A 115 -1.07 3.27 5.57
N GLY A 116 -1.14 4.27 6.45
CA GLY A 116 -1.73 5.56 6.15
C GLY A 116 -0.94 6.46 5.20
N VAL A 117 -1.60 6.85 4.10
CA VAL A 117 -1.06 7.60 2.94
C VAL A 117 -0.52 8.97 3.40
N PRO A 118 0.68 9.43 2.97
CA PRO A 118 1.04 9.69 1.56
C PRO A 118 2.45 9.25 1.10
N TYR A 119 2.55 8.81 -0.17
CA TYR A 119 3.83 8.79 -0.89
C TYR A 119 3.96 10.09 -1.71
N ARG A 120 4.81 11.03 -1.25
CA ARG A 120 5.28 12.16 -2.07
C ARG A 120 6.58 11.75 -2.78
N PRO A 121 6.66 11.78 -4.12
CA PRO A 121 7.96 11.88 -4.76
C PRO A 121 8.57 13.27 -4.48
N PRO A 122 9.86 13.39 -4.12
CA PRO A 122 10.53 14.68 -4.07
C PRO A 122 10.96 15.13 -5.48
N GLY A 123 10.62 16.37 -5.85
CA GLY A 123 11.33 17.20 -6.82
C GLY A 123 11.21 16.82 -8.28
#